data_AF-A0A5S4FZS1-F1
#
_entry.id   AF-A0A5S4FZS1-F1
#
_cell.length_a   1.000
_cell.length_b   1.000
_cell.length_c   1.000
_cell.angle_alpha   90.00
_cell.angle_beta   90.00
_cell.angle_gamma   90.00
#
_symmetry.space_group_name_H-M   'P 1'
#
loop_
_entity.id
_entity.type
_entity.pdbx_description
1 polymer ?
#
loop_
_entity_poly.entity_id
_entity_poly.type
_entity_poly.pdbx_seq_one_letter_code
_entity_poly.pdbx_strand_id
1 'polypeptide(L)'
;MPADTPADGPAPVTGPTPADGPVGTDGPTPADGPASIGELIEAAEDGPEVPETFGRLLRESERLLKQDPGSADAHRARGYALYLVGAHAEARAAFERAELLRPGNQWALFHLIVLAYRDGDHGAVLGAFSRLDRAYFEGEDKLWRYLVAWEYELCAAARLGLDEHVAARLPALITEYTDRQDDPEEILERPGRLLQLYGEQPGGPLRELLRVQLARLAPGGWIRPHEL
;
A
#
# COMPACT_ATOMS: atom_id res chain seq x y z
N MET A 1 -13.59 81.43 17.99
CA MET A 1 -13.01 82.44 17.07
C MET A 1 -11.95 83.22 17.82
N PRO A 2 -10.77 83.50 17.22
CA PRO A 2 -10.05 82.63 16.27
C PRO A 2 -9.66 81.32 17.02
N ALA A 3 -8.44 80.79 17.24
CA ALA A 3 -7.06 80.94 16.72
C ALA A 3 -6.23 79.73 17.23
N ASP A 4 -4.93 79.59 16.94
CA ASP A 4 -4.27 79.31 15.65
C ASP A 4 -2.83 78.83 15.95
N THR A 5 -2.13 78.21 14.99
CA THR A 5 -0.90 77.42 15.25
C THR A 5 0.36 78.01 14.60
N PRO A 6 1.53 77.90 15.26
CA PRO A 6 2.77 77.53 14.55
C PRO A 6 3.73 76.65 15.41
N ALA A 7 4.82 76.04 14.91
CA ALA A 7 5.13 75.48 13.59
C ALA A 7 6.49 74.74 13.68
N ASP A 8 6.52 73.47 13.26
CA ASP A 8 7.59 72.64 12.66
C ASP A 8 9.08 72.64 13.12
N GLY A 9 9.67 71.42 13.13
CA GLY A 9 11.09 71.11 12.92
C GLY A 9 12.08 71.09 14.12
N PRO A 10 13.19 70.33 14.06
CA PRO A 10 13.47 69.09 13.30
C PRO A 10 14.00 67.92 14.19
N ALA A 11 14.26 66.75 13.61
CA ALA A 11 14.68 65.54 14.32
C ALA A 11 16.22 65.36 14.46
N PRO A 12 16.72 64.67 15.51
CA PRO A 12 18.07 64.10 15.58
C PRO A 12 18.12 62.60 15.20
N VAL A 13 19.33 62.03 15.11
CA VAL A 13 19.64 60.73 14.47
C VAL A 13 19.96 59.62 15.49
N THR A 14 19.90 58.37 15.03
CA THR A 14 20.08 57.09 15.76
C THR A 14 21.34 56.95 16.64
N GLY A 15 21.18 56.26 17.78
CA GLY A 15 22.25 55.62 18.57
C GLY A 15 21.84 54.18 18.96
N PRO A 16 22.79 53.27 19.29
CA PRO A 16 22.54 51.82 19.33
C PRO A 16 22.00 51.28 20.67
N THR A 17 21.45 50.07 20.59
CA THR A 17 20.86 49.25 21.66
C THR A 17 21.86 48.83 22.76
N PRO A 18 21.35 48.51 23.96
CA PRO A 18 21.70 47.25 24.58
C PRO A 18 20.48 46.33 24.77
N ALA A 19 20.75 45.05 24.55
CA ALA A 19 19.87 43.91 24.66
C ALA A 19 19.18 43.75 26.01
N ASP A 20 17.93 43.26 25.95
CA ASP A 20 17.43 42.25 26.88
C ASP A 20 16.78 41.11 26.07
N GLY A 21 16.79 39.89 26.60
CA GLY A 21 16.64 38.66 25.81
C GLY A 21 15.21 38.30 25.37
N PRO A 22 15.04 37.43 24.35
CA PRO A 22 13.73 36.92 23.96
C PRO A 22 13.15 36.00 25.05
N VAL A 23 11.90 36.24 25.45
CA VAL A 23 11.12 35.28 26.25
C VAL A 23 10.66 34.15 25.33
N GLY A 24 11.56 33.19 25.11
CA GLY A 24 11.28 31.98 24.34
C GLY A 24 10.38 31.03 25.13
N THR A 25 9.07 31.14 24.92
CA THR A 25 8.09 30.09 25.28
C THR A 25 7.28 29.63 24.09
N ASP A 26 7.89 29.63 22.90
CA ASP A 26 7.53 28.69 21.85
C ASP A 26 7.90 27.29 22.32
N GLY A 27 7.01 26.68 23.12
CA GLY A 27 6.94 25.23 23.21
C GLY A 27 6.66 24.67 21.80
N PRO A 28 7.04 23.41 21.51
CA PRO A 28 6.91 22.88 20.16
C PRO A 28 5.43 22.82 19.75
N THR A 29 5.01 23.84 18.98
CA THR A 29 3.77 23.82 18.22
C THR A 29 3.80 22.57 17.35
N PRO A 30 2.83 21.64 17.47
CA PRO A 30 2.75 20.50 16.57
C PRO A 30 2.67 21.03 15.14
N ALA A 31 3.67 20.72 14.31
CA ALA A 31 3.72 21.18 12.92
C ALA A 31 2.64 20.52 12.05
N ASP A 32 2.03 19.45 12.57
CA ASP A 32 1.02 18.67 11.90
C ASP A 32 -0.39 19.17 12.26
N GLY A 33 -1.17 19.51 11.22
CA GLY A 33 -2.62 19.40 11.32
C GLY A 33 -3.06 17.94 11.53
N PRO A 34 -4.36 17.67 11.73
CA PRO A 34 -4.87 16.31 11.72
C PRO A 34 -4.75 15.74 10.29
N ALA A 35 -3.60 15.10 10.01
CA ALA A 35 -3.36 14.37 8.77
C ALA A 35 -4.58 13.50 8.44
N SER A 36 -5.10 13.68 7.23
CA SER A 36 -6.30 13.01 6.73
C SER A 36 -6.06 11.51 6.66
N ILE A 37 -7.16 10.75 6.55
CA ILE A 37 -7.04 9.30 6.42
C ILE A 37 -6.43 8.87 5.07
N GLY A 38 -6.32 9.76 4.08
CA GLY A 38 -5.54 9.52 2.85
C GLY A 38 -4.05 9.58 3.14
N GLU A 39 -3.57 10.70 3.67
CA GLU A 39 -2.16 10.90 4.06
C GLU A 39 -1.68 9.84 5.08
N LEU A 40 -2.56 9.37 5.97
CA LEU A 40 -2.26 8.28 6.92
C LEU A 40 -2.25 6.87 6.30
N ILE A 41 -2.88 6.69 5.13
CA ILE A 41 -2.78 5.45 4.35
C ILE A 41 -1.48 5.49 3.54
N GLU A 42 -1.23 6.57 2.80
CA GLU A 42 0.00 6.79 2.01
C GLU A 42 1.25 6.66 2.88
N ALA A 43 1.30 7.37 4.03
CA ALA A 43 2.42 7.26 4.97
C ALA A 43 2.55 5.89 5.68
N ALA A 44 1.55 5.00 5.57
CA ALA A 44 1.60 3.62 6.04
C ALA A 44 1.89 2.59 4.92
N GLU A 45 1.82 3.00 3.66
CA GLU A 45 2.15 2.20 2.47
C GLU A 45 3.58 2.44 2.01
N ASP A 46 3.98 3.72 1.93
CA ASP A 46 5.24 4.16 1.32
C ASP A 46 6.31 4.47 2.40
N GLY A 47 5.92 4.44 3.67
CA GLY A 47 6.77 4.69 4.84
C GLY A 47 7.26 3.43 5.55
N PRO A 48 8.27 3.52 6.43
CA PRO A 48 8.70 2.41 7.27
C PRO A 48 7.59 1.99 8.24
N GLU A 49 7.54 0.70 8.59
CA GLU A 49 6.56 0.14 9.54
C GLU A 49 6.71 0.73 10.96
N VAL A 50 6.02 1.84 11.23
CA VAL A 50 6.00 2.50 12.54
C VAL A 50 4.67 2.17 13.26
N PRO A 51 4.69 1.42 14.39
CA PRO A 51 3.47 1.04 15.11
C PRO A 51 2.59 2.21 15.58
N GLU A 52 3.20 3.37 15.81
CA GLU A 52 2.50 4.63 16.12
C GLU A 52 1.55 5.06 14.99
N THR A 53 2.00 4.91 13.74
CA THR A 53 1.22 5.20 12.51
C THR A 53 0.03 4.26 12.39
N PHE A 54 0.22 2.95 12.61
CA PHE A 54 -0.85 1.96 12.56
C PHE A 54 -1.92 2.24 13.63
N GLY A 55 -1.48 2.57 14.85
CA GLY A 55 -2.37 3.01 15.93
C GLY A 55 -3.11 4.31 15.62
N ARG A 56 -2.47 5.27 14.94
CA ARG A 56 -3.10 6.53 14.48
C ARG A 56 -4.15 6.27 13.40
N LEU A 57 -3.82 5.47 12.38
CA LEU A 57 -4.73 5.08 11.30
C LEU A 57 -5.95 4.32 11.82
N LEU A 58 -5.78 3.38 12.75
CA LEU A 58 -6.89 2.67 13.39
C LEU A 58 -7.82 3.65 14.13
N ARG A 59 -7.28 4.50 15.00
CA ARG A 59 -8.06 5.51 15.75
C ARG A 59 -8.84 6.44 14.83
N GLU A 60 -8.23 6.89 13.73
CA GLU A 60 -8.86 7.79 12.77
C GLU A 60 -9.94 7.08 11.93
N SER A 61 -9.71 5.84 11.51
CA SER A 61 -10.71 5.03 10.83
C SER A 61 -11.96 4.81 11.70
N GLU A 62 -11.78 4.55 12.99
CA GLU A 62 -12.89 4.46 13.93
C GLU A 62 -13.57 5.80 14.19
N ARG A 63 -12.83 6.92 14.13
CA ARG A 63 -13.41 8.27 14.25
C ARG A 63 -14.33 8.57 13.08
N LEU A 64 -13.93 8.23 11.85
CA LEU A 64 -14.76 8.36 10.66
C LEU A 64 -15.95 7.40 10.69
N LEU A 65 -15.79 6.14 11.11
CA LEU A 65 -16.90 5.18 11.23
C LEU A 65 -17.94 5.56 12.30
N LYS A 66 -17.57 6.40 13.28
CA LYS A 66 -18.52 7.00 14.24
C LYS A 66 -19.29 8.20 13.64
N GLN A 67 -18.82 8.76 12.52
CA GLN A 67 -19.48 9.86 11.79
C GLN A 67 -20.31 9.34 10.61
N ASP A 68 -19.78 8.38 9.85
CA ASP A 68 -20.48 7.64 8.80
C ASP A 68 -20.15 6.13 8.85
N PRO A 69 -21.01 5.31 9.47
CA PRO A 69 -20.89 3.84 9.45
C PRO A 69 -21.02 3.19 8.06
N GLY A 70 -21.47 3.94 7.05
CA GLY A 70 -21.59 3.54 5.65
C GLY A 70 -20.38 3.89 4.78
N SER A 71 -19.35 4.55 5.32
CA SER A 71 -18.17 4.96 4.56
C SER A 71 -17.30 3.75 4.18
N ALA A 72 -17.36 3.34 2.90
CA ALA A 72 -16.54 2.27 2.36
C ALA A 72 -15.03 2.55 2.54
N ASP A 73 -14.61 3.81 2.44
CA ASP A 73 -13.20 4.21 2.59
C ASP A 73 -12.73 4.15 4.05
N ALA A 74 -13.61 4.46 5.02
CA ALA A 74 -13.29 4.30 6.43
C ALA A 74 -13.22 2.81 6.83
N HIS A 75 -14.08 1.95 6.25
CA HIS A 75 -13.95 0.49 6.40
C HIS A 75 -12.67 -0.05 5.73
N ARG A 76 -12.28 0.45 4.55
CA ARG A 76 -10.99 0.14 3.89
C ARG A 76 -9.81 0.51 4.80
N ALA A 77 -9.79 1.74 5.30
CA ALA A 77 -8.74 2.25 6.17
C ALA A 77 -8.63 1.45 7.47
N ARG A 78 -9.78 1.10 8.08
CA ARG A 78 -9.83 0.22 9.26
C ARG A 78 -9.28 -1.17 8.94
N GLY A 79 -9.64 -1.73 7.78
CA GLY A 79 -9.10 -3.02 7.32
C GLY A 79 -7.59 -3.00 7.18
N TYR A 80 -7.04 -1.94 6.59
CA TYR A 80 -5.59 -1.81 6.42
C TYR A 80 -4.86 -1.63 7.75
N ALA A 81 -5.36 -0.78 8.65
CA ALA A 81 -4.80 -0.64 9.99
C ALA A 81 -4.83 -1.96 10.80
N LEU A 82 -5.90 -2.74 10.67
CA LEU A 82 -6.03 -4.05 11.31
C LEU A 82 -5.12 -5.11 10.69
N TYR A 83 -4.90 -5.06 9.37
CA TYR A 83 -3.94 -5.91 8.67
C TYR A 83 -2.51 -5.65 9.17
N LEU A 84 -2.09 -4.39 9.24
CA LEU A 84 -0.75 -3.98 9.68
C LEU A 84 -0.44 -4.36 11.15
N VAL A 85 -1.45 -4.46 12.03
CA VAL A 85 -1.28 -4.97 13.41
C VAL A 85 -1.51 -6.48 13.55
N GLY A 86 -1.67 -7.22 12.44
CA GLY A 86 -1.86 -8.67 12.43
C GLY A 86 -3.25 -9.17 12.85
N ALA A 87 -4.23 -8.26 13.03
CA ALA A 87 -5.63 -8.56 13.36
C ALA A 87 -6.40 -9.01 12.10
N HIS A 88 -5.92 -10.09 11.48
CA HIS A 88 -6.31 -10.53 10.14
C HIS A 88 -7.80 -10.86 9.97
N ALA A 89 -8.49 -11.34 11.01
CA ALA A 89 -9.91 -11.68 10.94
C ALA A 89 -10.79 -10.43 10.97
N GLU A 90 -10.44 -9.45 11.79
CA GLU A 90 -11.09 -8.16 11.88
C GLU A 90 -10.78 -7.28 10.66
N ALA A 91 -9.56 -7.42 10.11
CA ALA A 91 -9.16 -6.83 8.84
C ALA A 91 -10.01 -7.36 7.68
N ARG A 92 -10.11 -8.70 7.55
CA ARG A 92 -11.01 -9.38 6.60
C ARG A 92 -12.43 -8.82 6.67
N ALA A 93 -13.03 -8.80 7.86
CA ALA A 93 -14.40 -8.33 8.04
C ALA A 93 -14.57 -6.84 7.68
N ALA A 94 -13.55 -6.01 7.87
CA ALA A 94 -13.57 -4.60 7.47
C ALA A 94 -13.45 -4.44 5.93
N PHE A 95 -12.57 -5.20 5.27
CA PHE A 95 -12.48 -5.19 3.81
C PHE A 95 -13.73 -5.77 3.13
N GLU A 96 -14.29 -6.86 3.65
CA GLU A 96 -15.59 -7.42 3.22
C GLU A 96 -16.72 -6.39 3.38
N ARG A 97 -16.69 -5.59 4.46
CA ARG A 97 -17.65 -4.50 4.64
C ARG A 97 -17.43 -3.33 3.67
N ALA A 98 -16.19 -2.97 3.38
CA ALA A 98 -15.86 -1.95 2.38
C ALA A 98 -16.33 -2.34 0.98
N GLU A 99 -16.10 -3.59 0.58
CA GLU A 99 -16.55 -4.16 -0.70
C GLU A 99 -18.08 -4.31 -0.77
N LEU A 100 -18.76 -4.65 0.34
CA LEU A 100 -20.23 -4.67 0.41
C LEU A 100 -20.86 -3.26 0.31
N LEU A 101 -20.13 -2.21 0.68
CA LEU A 101 -20.57 -0.81 0.59
C LEU A 101 -20.23 -0.16 -0.76
N ARG A 102 -19.11 -0.55 -1.37
CA ARG A 102 -18.71 -0.18 -2.74
C ARG A 102 -18.16 -1.43 -3.46
N PRO A 103 -19.00 -2.19 -4.18
CA PRO A 103 -18.54 -3.35 -4.94
C PRO A 103 -17.50 -2.96 -5.99
N GLY A 104 -16.45 -3.77 -6.14
CA GLY A 104 -15.31 -3.45 -7.00
C GLY A 104 -14.28 -2.52 -6.35
N ASN A 105 -14.23 -2.45 -5.02
CA ASN A 105 -13.23 -1.68 -4.28
C ASN A 105 -11.87 -2.39 -4.38
N GLN A 106 -11.09 -2.01 -5.38
CA GLN A 106 -9.81 -2.61 -5.78
C GLN A 106 -8.83 -2.82 -4.61
N TRP A 107 -8.78 -1.86 -3.69
CA TRP A 107 -7.99 -1.94 -2.45
C TRP A 107 -8.46 -3.00 -1.48
N ALA A 108 -9.78 -3.13 -1.29
CA ALA A 108 -10.35 -4.19 -0.47
C ALA A 108 -10.14 -5.56 -1.14
N LEU A 109 -10.35 -5.65 -2.46
CA LEU A 109 -10.13 -6.87 -3.23
C LEU A 109 -8.68 -7.37 -3.15
N PHE A 110 -7.68 -6.50 -3.29
CA PHE A 110 -6.27 -6.85 -3.11
C PHE A 110 -6.00 -7.49 -1.73
N HIS A 111 -6.43 -6.84 -0.65
CA HIS A 111 -6.23 -7.37 0.70
C HIS A 111 -7.05 -8.64 0.97
N LEU A 112 -8.24 -8.79 0.36
CA LEU A 112 -9.03 -10.01 0.45
C LEU A 112 -8.38 -11.18 -0.28
N ILE A 113 -7.63 -10.95 -1.37
CA ILE A 113 -6.79 -11.98 -2.02
C ILE A 113 -5.67 -12.42 -1.09
N VAL A 114 -4.92 -11.47 -0.52
CA VAL A 114 -3.84 -11.74 0.45
C VAL A 114 -4.35 -12.58 1.62
N LEU A 115 -5.46 -12.17 2.23
CA LEU A 115 -6.08 -12.85 3.37
C LEU A 115 -6.68 -14.21 3.00
N ALA A 116 -7.38 -14.33 1.86
CA ALA A 116 -7.93 -15.59 1.39
C ALA A 116 -6.85 -16.64 1.12
N TYR A 117 -5.73 -16.23 0.50
CA TYR A 117 -4.60 -17.12 0.27
C TYR A 117 -3.97 -17.60 1.59
N ARG A 118 -3.79 -16.69 2.56
CA ARG A 118 -3.27 -16.98 3.90
C ARG A 118 -4.18 -17.95 4.67
N ASP A 119 -5.49 -17.82 4.49
CA ASP A 119 -6.51 -18.66 5.15
C ASP A 119 -6.74 -20.00 4.42
N GLY A 120 -6.09 -20.23 3.27
CA GLY A 120 -6.24 -21.44 2.44
C GLY A 120 -7.46 -21.44 1.50
N ASP A 121 -8.24 -20.36 1.45
CA ASP A 121 -9.37 -20.22 0.53
C ASP A 121 -8.90 -19.77 -0.86
N HIS A 122 -8.30 -20.73 -1.57
CA HIS A 122 -7.86 -20.54 -2.95
C HIS A 122 -9.01 -20.26 -3.92
N GLY A 123 -10.26 -20.64 -3.59
CA GLY A 123 -11.44 -20.32 -4.38
C GLY A 123 -11.79 -18.82 -4.31
N ALA A 124 -11.80 -18.25 -3.11
CA ALA A 124 -12.00 -16.81 -2.91
C ALA A 124 -10.88 -15.98 -3.53
N VAL A 125 -9.63 -16.48 -3.59
CA VAL A 125 -8.53 -15.83 -4.34
C VAL A 125 -8.90 -15.66 -5.82
N LEU A 126 -9.31 -16.73 -6.52
CA LEU A 126 -9.72 -16.62 -7.93
C LEU A 126 -10.93 -15.69 -8.10
N GLY A 127 -11.93 -15.80 -7.21
CA GLY A 127 -13.16 -14.99 -7.22
C GLY A 127 -12.97 -13.51 -6.86
N ALA A 128 -11.88 -13.14 -6.20
CA ALA A 128 -11.50 -11.75 -5.94
C ALA A 128 -10.56 -11.22 -7.04
N PHE A 129 -9.58 -12.01 -7.50
CA PHE A 129 -8.66 -11.60 -8.58
C PHE A 129 -9.37 -11.33 -9.91
N SER A 130 -10.37 -12.15 -10.26
CA SER A 130 -11.22 -11.94 -11.44
C SER A 130 -12.10 -10.67 -11.40
N ARG A 131 -12.03 -9.90 -10.31
CA ARG A 131 -12.70 -8.60 -10.14
C ARG A 131 -11.71 -7.44 -9.93
N LEU A 132 -10.41 -7.71 -10.04
CA LEU A 132 -9.40 -6.66 -10.11
C LEU A 132 -9.35 -6.04 -11.51
N ASP A 133 -9.29 -4.71 -11.57
CA ASP A 133 -9.04 -3.94 -12.77
C ASP A 133 -7.56 -3.50 -12.80
N ARG A 134 -6.82 -3.95 -13.80
CA ARG A 134 -5.42 -3.56 -14.01
C ARG A 134 -5.27 -2.05 -14.24
N ALA A 135 -6.18 -1.44 -14.99
CA ALA A 135 -6.08 -0.03 -15.36
C ALA A 135 -6.24 0.90 -14.13
N TYR A 136 -6.91 0.43 -13.08
CA TYR A 136 -6.93 1.12 -11.79
C TYR A 136 -5.54 1.18 -11.15
N PHE A 137 -4.84 0.04 -11.05
CA PHE A 137 -3.52 0.00 -10.44
C PHE A 137 -2.46 0.72 -11.28
N GLU A 138 -2.59 0.74 -12.61
CA GLU A 138 -1.73 1.55 -13.50
C GLU A 138 -2.03 3.06 -13.34
N GLY A 139 -3.29 3.45 -13.15
CA GLY A 139 -3.68 4.85 -12.93
C GLY A 139 -3.33 5.41 -11.55
N GLU A 140 -3.09 4.56 -10.56
CA GLU A 140 -2.69 4.93 -9.19
C GLU A 140 -1.20 4.67 -8.89
N ASP A 141 -0.39 4.45 -9.94
CA ASP A 141 1.06 4.17 -9.87
C ASP A 141 1.44 2.98 -8.95
N LYS A 142 0.54 1.99 -8.90
CA LYS A 142 0.56 0.87 -7.94
C LYS A 142 0.37 -0.47 -8.65
N LEU A 143 0.80 -0.57 -9.93
CA LEU A 143 0.73 -1.77 -10.79
C LEU A 143 1.34 -3.00 -10.12
N TRP A 144 2.41 -2.84 -9.35
CA TRP A 144 3.02 -3.91 -8.55
C TRP A 144 2.01 -4.68 -7.69
N ARG A 145 0.97 -4.02 -7.15
CA ARG A 145 -0.11 -4.69 -6.38
C ARG A 145 -0.96 -5.61 -7.26
N TYR A 146 -1.22 -5.24 -8.51
CA TYR A 146 -1.90 -6.13 -9.46
C TYR A 146 -1.01 -7.34 -9.83
N LEU A 147 0.29 -7.13 -10.04
CA LEU A 147 1.24 -8.20 -10.36
C LEU A 147 1.41 -9.18 -9.18
N VAL A 148 1.51 -8.67 -7.94
CA VAL A 148 1.49 -9.50 -6.72
C VAL A 148 0.17 -10.25 -6.55
N ALA A 149 -0.98 -9.62 -6.83
CA ALA A 149 -2.28 -10.30 -6.81
C ALA A 149 -2.39 -11.41 -7.88
N TRP A 150 -1.74 -11.23 -9.02
CA TRP A 150 -1.63 -12.27 -10.06
C TRP A 150 -0.70 -13.41 -9.61
N GLU A 151 0.39 -13.11 -8.89
CA GLU A 151 1.23 -14.13 -8.25
C GLU A 151 0.41 -15.00 -7.28
N TYR A 152 -0.42 -14.38 -6.43
CA TYR A 152 -1.37 -15.08 -5.56
C TYR A 152 -2.39 -15.92 -6.35
N GLU A 153 -2.92 -15.41 -7.46
CA GLU A 153 -3.88 -16.13 -8.30
C GLU A 153 -3.29 -17.42 -8.90
N LEU A 154 -2.09 -17.36 -9.48
CA LEU A 154 -1.42 -18.54 -10.03
C LEU A 154 -1.08 -19.56 -8.95
N CYS A 155 -0.63 -19.10 -7.77
CA CYS A 155 -0.29 -19.97 -6.66
C CYS A 155 -1.54 -20.64 -6.03
N ALA A 156 -2.70 -19.98 -6.10
CA ALA A 156 -4.00 -20.53 -5.71
C ALA A 156 -4.53 -21.53 -6.76
N ALA A 157 -4.45 -21.19 -8.05
CA ALA A 157 -4.83 -22.08 -9.14
C ALA A 157 -4.04 -23.40 -9.12
N ALA A 158 -2.72 -23.34 -8.90
CA ALA A 158 -1.88 -24.53 -8.72
C ALA A 158 -2.32 -25.40 -7.53
N ARG A 159 -2.67 -24.79 -6.39
CA ARG A 159 -3.17 -25.50 -5.19
C ARG A 159 -4.56 -26.12 -5.37
N LEU A 160 -5.31 -25.68 -6.38
CA LEU A 160 -6.57 -26.27 -6.83
C LEU A 160 -6.38 -27.30 -7.97
N GLY A 161 -5.15 -27.58 -8.41
CA GLY A 161 -4.83 -28.51 -9.50
C GLY A 161 -5.18 -27.97 -10.90
N LEU A 162 -5.29 -26.64 -11.07
CA LEU A 162 -5.63 -25.98 -12.33
C LEU A 162 -4.38 -25.72 -13.19
N ASP A 163 -3.57 -26.76 -13.41
CA ASP A 163 -2.26 -26.67 -14.07
C ASP A 163 -2.33 -26.02 -15.47
N GLU A 164 -3.37 -26.29 -16.25
CA GLU A 164 -3.59 -25.68 -17.57
C GLU A 164 -3.80 -24.16 -17.51
N HIS A 165 -4.48 -23.68 -16.45
CA HIS A 165 -4.69 -22.25 -16.21
C HIS A 165 -3.37 -21.57 -15.82
N VAL A 166 -2.56 -22.22 -14.99
CA VAL A 166 -1.21 -21.74 -14.65
C VAL A 166 -0.31 -21.72 -15.89
N ALA A 167 -0.36 -22.76 -16.72
CA ALA A 167 0.39 -22.84 -17.98
C ALA A 167 0.01 -21.76 -18.99
N ALA A 168 -1.27 -21.41 -19.10
CA ALA A 168 -1.74 -20.34 -19.98
C ALA A 168 -1.33 -18.94 -19.51
N ARG A 169 -1.17 -18.72 -18.19
CA ARG A 169 -1.02 -17.37 -17.61
C ARG A 169 0.38 -17.03 -17.10
N LEU A 170 1.11 -17.99 -16.52
CA LEU A 170 2.43 -17.76 -15.93
C LEU A 170 3.45 -17.11 -16.90
N PRO A 171 3.55 -17.52 -18.18
CA PRO A 171 4.53 -16.93 -19.10
C PRO A 171 4.33 -15.42 -19.30
N ALA A 172 3.09 -14.93 -19.19
CA ALA A 172 2.76 -13.51 -19.33
C ALA A 172 3.13 -12.72 -18.05
N LEU A 173 2.79 -13.22 -16.86
CA LEU A 173 3.20 -12.58 -15.60
C LEU A 173 4.74 -12.46 -15.52
N ILE A 174 5.47 -13.49 -15.91
CA ILE A 174 6.94 -13.45 -15.94
C ILE A 174 7.48 -12.48 -17.00
N THR A 175 6.73 -12.19 -18.08
CA THR A 175 7.08 -11.09 -19.00
C THR A 175 6.91 -9.73 -18.34
N GLU A 176 5.80 -9.48 -17.63
CA GLU A 176 5.63 -8.22 -16.89
C GLU A 176 6.79 -7.98 -15.92
N TYR A 177 7.25 -9.03 -15.22
CA TYR A 177 8.42 -8.98 -14.35
C TYR A 177 9.74 -8.76 -15.10
N THR A 178 10.02 -9.47 -16.22
CA THR A 178 11.28 -9.27 -16.97
C THR A 178 11.40 -7.89 -17.58
N ASP A 179 10.27 -7.32 -18.02
CA ASP A 179 10.22 -6.05 -18.72
C ASP A 179 10.39 -4.85 -17.76
N ARG A 180 10.34 -5.11 -16.44
CA ARG A 180 10.42 -4.14 -15.33
C ARG A 180 11.58 -4.37 -14.37
N GLN A 181 12.33 -5.45 -14.52
CA GLN A 181 13.37 -5.88 -13.56
C GLN A 181 14.46 -4.82 -13.30
N ASP A 182 14.64 -3.90 -14.24
CA ASP A 182 15.67 -2.85 -14.30
C ASP A 182 15.08 -1.43 -14.03
N ASP A 183 13.78 -1.33 -13.71
CA ASP A 183 13.12 -0.06 -13.38
C ASP A 183 13.38 0.31 -11.91
N PRO A 184 13.94 1.51 -11.61
CA PRO A 184 14.23 1.93 -10.25
C PRO A 184 13.05 2.59 -9.52
N GLU A 185 11.95 2.88 -10.21
CA GLU A 185 10.75 3.53 -9.67
C GLU A 185 9.66 2.49 -9.33
N GLU A 186 9.56 1.38 -10.07
CA GLU A 186 8.55 0.34 -9.77
C GLU A 186 8.96 -0.62 -8.64
N ILE A 187 8.31 -0.48 -7.47
CA ILE A 187 8.57 -1.30 -6.26
C ILE A 187 8.02 -2.73 -6.43
N LEU A 188 8.75 -3.58 -7.15
CA LEU A 188 8.43 -5.00 -7.31
C LEU A 188 9.27 -5.89 -6.39
N GLU A 189 8.58 -6.68 -5.56
CA GLU A 189 9.20 -7.78 -4.81
C GLU A 189 9.62 -8.94 -5.74
N ARG A 190 10.73 -9.59 -5.40
CA ARG A 190 11.10 -10.92 -5.93
C ARG A 190 9.91 -11.88 -5.77
N PRO A 191 9.50 -12.65 -6.79
CA PRO A 191 8.32 -13.53 -6.76
C PRO A 191 8.54 -14.78 -5.88
N GLY A 192 8.52 -14.57 -4.56
CA GLY A 192 8.78 -15.59 -3.55
C GLY A 192 7.69 -16.67 -3.46
N ARG A 193 6.45 -16.38 -3.89
CA ARG A 193 5.33 -17.32 -3.80
C ARG A 193 5.41 -18.35 -4.93
N LEU A 194 5.81 -17.92 -6.14
CA LEU A 194 6.12 -18.82 -7.25
C LEU A 194 7.37 -19.68 -6.99
N LEU A 195 8.38 -19.13 -6.30
CA LEU A 195 9.57 -19.88 -5.86
C LEU A 195 9.23 -20.91 -4.78
N GLN A 196 8.39 -20.56 -3.80
CA GLN A 196 7.87 -21.50 -2.83
C GLN A 196 7.07 -22.62 -3.53
N LEU A 197 6.16 -22.26 -4.43
CA LEU A 197 5.37 -23.20 -5.22
C LEU A 197 6.27 -24.16 -6.02
N TYR A 198 7.35 -23.65 -6.62
CA TYR A 198 8.35 -24.46 -7.33
C TYR A 198 9.03 -25.49 -6.40
N GLY A 199 9.43 -25.06 -5.20
CA GLY A 199 10.02 -25.94 -4.18
C GLY A 199 9.06 -27.02 -3.69
N GLU A 200 7.76 -26.70 -3.57
CA GLU A 200 6.70 -27.60 -3.14
C GLU A 200 6.33 -28.68 -4.17
N GLN A 201 6.55 -28.46 -5.48
CA GLN A 201 6.20 -29.47 -6.48
C GLN A 201 7.15 -30.68 -6.43
N PRO A 202 6.66 -31.92 -6.37
CA PRO A 202 7.52 -33.11 -6.37
C PRO A 202 8.14 -33.44 -7.74
N GLY A 203 7.67 -32.81 -8.83
CA GLY A 203 8.10 -33.08 -10.20
C GLY A 203 7.01 -32.74 -11.21
N GLY A 204 7.14 -33.27 -12.43
CA GLY A 204 6.08 -33.20 -13.45
C GLY A 204 5.98 -31.87 -14.22
N PRO A 205 4.94 -31.72 -15.07
CA PRO A 205 4.82 -30.62 -16.03
C PRO A 205 4.80 -29.23 -15.37
N LEU A 206 4.05 -29.06 -14.27
CA LEU A 206 3.99 -27.79 -13.55
C LEU A 206 5.34 -27.39 -12.95
N ARG A 207 6.11 -28.35 -12.39
CA ARG A 207 7.46 -28.07 -11.88
C ARG A 207 8.40 -27.61 -13.00
N GLU A 208 8.38 -28.29 -14.15
CA GLU A 208 9.24 -27.96 -15.28
C GLU A 208 8.85 -26.61 -15.91
N LEU A 209 7.55 -26.31 -16.04
CA LEU A 209 7.04 -25.00 -16.44
C LEU A 209 7.56 -23.89 -15.51
N LEU A 210 7.40 -24.07 -14.19
CA LEU A 210 7.87 -23.10 -13.18
C LEU A 210 9.40 -22.91 -13.30
N ARG A 211 10.17 -24.00 -13.43
CA ARG A 211 11.63 -23.94 -13.60
C ARG A 211 12.04 -23.14 -14.84
N VAL A 212 11.40 -23.41 -15.98
CA VAL A 212 11.69 -22.75 -17.27
C VAL A 212 11.30 -21.27 -17.24
N GLN A 213 10.16 -20.92 -16.63
CA GLN A 213 9.72 -19.52 -16.57
C GLN A 213 10.54 -18.73 -15.53
N LEU A 214 10.74 -19.24 -14.31
CA LEU A 214 11.52 -18.54 -13.28
C LEU A 214 12.99 -18.35 -13.67
N ALA A 215 13.56 -19.23 -14.50
CA ALA A 215 14.91 -19.04 -15.06
C ALA A 215 15.04 -17.75 -15.91
N ARG A 216 13.94 -17.19 -16.43
CA ARG A 216 13.94 -15.91 -17.15
C ARG A 216 14.28 -14.70 -16.27
N LEU A 217 14.13 -14.82 -14.95
CA LEU A 217 14.43 -13.77 -13.96
C LEU A 217 15.87 -13.85 -13.42
N ALA A 218 16.67 -14.80 -13.90
CA ALA A 218 18.08 -14.92 -13.54
C ALA A 218 18.99 -13.81 -14.11
N PRO A 219 18.79 -13.26 -15.33
CA PRO A 219 19.58 -12.14 -15.85
C PRO A 219 19.49 -10.87 -15.00
N GLY A 220 18.29 -10.49 -14.53
CA GLY A 220 18.10 -9.39 -13.57
C GLY A 220 18.60 -9.69 -12.15
N GLY A 221 19.12 -10.89 -11.89
CA GLY A 221 19.68 -11.29 -10.59
C GLY A 221 18.65 -11.62 -9.49
N TRP A 222 17.35 -11.52 -9.78
CA TRP A 222 16.26 -11.78 -8.84
C TRP A 222 16.18 -13.25 -8.40
N ILE A 223 16.58 -14.18 -9.27
CA ILE A 223 16.60 -15.62 -9.00
C ILE A 223 17.96 -16.19 -9.39
N ARG A 224 18.65 -16.87 -8.47
CA ARG A 224 19.97 -17.45 -8.74
C ARG A 224 19.81 -18.84 -9.38
N PRO A 225 20.69 -19.24 -10.32
CA PRO A 225 20.59 -20.54 -11.00
C PRO A 225 20.70 -21.81 -10.12
N HIS A 226 20.92 -21.68 -8.81
CA HIS A 226 20.90 -22.80 -7.85
C HIS A 226 19.62 -22.84 -6.98
N GLU A 227 18.70 -21.89 -7.19
CA GLU A 227 17.38 -21.85 -6.55
C GLU A 227 16.30 -22.54 -7.42
N LEU A 228 16.74 -23.16 -8.54
CA LEU A 228 15.95 -23.83 -9.57
C LEU A 228 16.49 -25.25 -9.82
#